data_AF-A0A7J3WVL7-F1
#
_entry.id   AF-A0A7J3WVL7-F1
#
_cell.length_a   1.000
_cell.length_b   1.000
_cell.length_c   1.000
_cell.angle_alpha   90.00
_cell.angle_beta   90.00
_cell.angle_gamma   90.00
#
_symmetry.space_group_name_H-M   'P 1'
#
loop_
_entity.id
_entity.type
_entity.pdbx_description
1 polymer ?
#
loop_
_entity_poly.entity_id
_entity_poly.type
_entity_poly.pdbx_seq_one_letter_code
_entity_poly.pdbx_strand_id
1 'polypeptide(L)'
;VAVCSENPIENIYISHDGTVSPCVYLNVPLRKNIIPRYFKNKEYNIPRTIFGNIKVEKLEGIYNRKEFARFRSIFKRRSDSSRSSADLISRILGFSDLSSDTPRLPEPCYTCYKAYGV
;
A
#
# COMPACT_ATOMS: atom_id res chain seq x y z
N VAL A 1 10.25 4.76 -2.61
CA VAL A 1 9.38 5.83 -2.07
C VAL A 1 8.75 5.39 -0.75
N ALA A 2 8.44 6.33 0.16
CA ALA A 2 7.81 6.01 1.45
C ALA A 2 6.34 5.61 1.28
N VAL A 3 5.61 6.40 0.49
CA VAL A 3 4.21 6.20 0.08
C VAL A 3 4.15 6.33 -1.45
N CYS A 4 3.34 5.49 -2.11
CA CYS A 4 3.14 5.57 -3.56
C CYS A 4 2.18 6.70 -3.95
N SER A 5 2.12 7.03 -5.23
CA SER A 5 1.25 8.09 -5.78
C SER A 5 -0.25 7.87 -5.52
N GLU A 6 -0.68 6.62 -5.38
CA GLU A 6 -2.07 6.29 -5.06
C GLU A 6 -2.47 6.71 -3.64
N ASN A 7 -1.48 7.03 -2.79
CA ASN A 7 -1.62 7.51 -1.42
C ASN A 7 -2.64 6.71 -0.59
N PRO A 8 -2.36 5.41 -0.30
CA PRO A 8 -3.28 4.55 0.43
C PRO A 8 -3.52 4.98 1.89
N ILE A 9 -2.84 6.02 2.41
CA ILE A 9 -3.10 6.56 3.74
C ILE A 9 -4.40 7.37 3.74
N GLU A 10 -4.56 8.24 2.73
CA GLU A 10 -5.65 9.21 2.63
C GLU A 10 -6.72 8.84 1.61
N ASN A 11 -6.38 7.95 0.66
CA ASN A 11 -7.27 7.57 -0.43
C ASN A 11 -7.87 6.18 -0.25
N ILE A 12 -9.08 6.02 -0.79
CA ILE A 12 -9.79 4.75 -0.90
C ILE A 12 -10.23 4.59 -2.35
N TYR A 13 -10.14 3.37 -2.89
CA TYR A 13 -10.70 3.01 -4.18
C TYR A 13 -11.99 2.22 -4.01
N ILE A 14 -13.05 2.63 -4.71
CA ILE A 14 -14.34 1.93 -4.76
C ILE A 14 -14.56 1.51 -6.22
N SER A 15 -14.68 0.21 -6.46
CA SER A 15 -14.90 -0.34 -7.80
C SER A 15 -16.39 -0.26 -8.21
N HIS A 16 -16.67 -0.47 -9.49
CA HIS A 16 -18.03 -0.43 -10.07
C HIS A 16 -19.02 -1.42 -9.40
N ASP A 17 -18.52 -2.51 -8.82
CA ASP A 17 -19.30 -3.52 -8.10
C ASP A 17 -19.58 -3.13 -6.63
N GLY A 18 -19.06 -1.98 -6.17
CA GLY A 18 -19.16 -1.48 -4.80
C GLY A 18 -18.05 -1.98 -3.88
N THR A 19 -17.13 -2.82 -4.36
CA THR A 19 -16.02 -3.32 -3.53
C THR A 19 -15.04 -2.21 -3.20
N VAL A 20 -14.61 -2.18 -1.94
CA VAL A 20 -13.70 -1.18 -1.39
C VAL A 20 -12.30 -1.76 -1.24
N SER A 21 -11.31 -1.02 -1.71
CA SER A 21 -9.92 -1.43 -1.78
C SER A 21 -8.99 -0.25 -1.50
N PRO A 22 -7.71 -0.50 -1.16
CA PRO A 22 -6.79 0.58 -0.79
C PRO A 22 -6.18 1.29 -2.01
N CYS A 23 -6.37 0.77 -3.22
CA CYS A 23 -5.71 1.21 -4.44
C CYS A 23 -6.39 0.58 -5.66
N VAL A 24 -6.46 1.32 -6.78
CA VAL A 24 -7.03 0.84 -8.04
C VAL A 24 -6.30 -0.41 -8.59
N TYR A 25 -4.97 -0.46 -8.45
CA TYR A 25 -4.13 -1.59 -8.92
C TYR A 25 -4.25 -2.86 -8.07
N LEU A 26 -4.99 -2.80 -6.96
CA LEU A 26 -5.27 -3.94 -6.10
C LEU A 26 -6.69 -4.47 -6.26
N ASN A 27 -7.49 -3.87 -7.16
CA ASN A 27 -8.88 -4.25 -7.37
C ASN A 27 -9.29 -4.13 -8.83
N VAL A 28 -8.40 -4.58 -9.73
CA VAL A 28 -8.66 -4.58 -11.18
C VAL A 28 -9.74 -5.63 -11.49
N PRO A 29 -10.84 -5.28 -12.19
CA PRO A 29 -11.97 -6.18 -12.45
C PRO A 29 -11.63 -7.18 -13.57
N LEU A 30 -10.79 -8.17 -13.26
CA LEU A 30 -10.40 -9.23 -14.18
C LEU A 30 -11.25 -10.49 -13.98
N ARG A 31 -11.54 -11.22 -15.06
CA ARG A 31 -12.46 -12.38 -15.07
C ARG A 31 -12.13 -13.46 -14.03
N LYS A 32 -10.86 -13.65 -13.70
CA LYS A 32 -10.40 -14.70 -12.74
C LYS A 32 -10.20 -14.17 -11.31
N ASN A 33 -10.50 -12.89 -11.03
CA ASN A 33 -10.17 -12.22 -9.76
C ASN A 33 -8.68 -12.32 -9.34
N ILE A 34 -7.81 -12.57 -10.32
CA ILE A 34 -6.35 -12.63 -10.18
C ILE A 34 -5.76 -11.51 -11.03
N ILE A 35 -4.83 -10.76 -10.44
CA ILE A 35 -4.11 -9.65 -11.06
C ILE A 35 -2.73 -10.18 -11.48
N PRO A 36 -2.48 -10.43 -12.78
CA PRO A 36 -1.16 -10.80 -13.26
C PRO A 36 -0.22 -9.59 -13.21
N ARG A 37 1.01 -9.80 -12.75
CA ARG A 37 2.05 -8.77 -12.67
C ARG A 37 3.40 -9.32 -13.08
N TYR A 38 4.11 -8.56 -13.90
CA TYR A 38 5.53 -8.78 -14.11
C TYR A 38 6.33 -7.86 -13.20
N PHE A 39 7.17 -8.43 -12.35
CA PHE A 39 8.04 -7.70 -11.44
C PHE A 39 9.42 -8.36 -11.42
N LYS A 40 10.48 -7.58 -11.73
CA LYS A 40 11.86 -8.09 -11.82
C LYS A 40 11.98 -9.37 -12.67
N ASN A 41 11.45 -9.33 -13.89
CA ASN A 41 11.45 -10.44 -14.86
C ASN A 41 10.77 -11.74 -14.37
N LYS A 42 9.91 -11.65 -13.35
CA LYS A 42 9.11 -12.78 -12.86
C LYS A 42 7.63 -12.43 -12.92
N GLU A 43 6.82 -13.42 -13.24
CA GLU A 43 5.36 -13.30 -13.21
C GLU A 43 4.82 -13.63 -11.81
N TYR A 44 3.87 -12.84 -11.36
CA TYR A 44 3.16 -13.00 -10.10
C TYR A 44 1.66 -12.90 -10.34
N ASN A 45 0.90 -13.71 -9.61
CA ASN A 45 -0.56 -13.71 -9.63
C ASN A 45 -1.06 -13.28 -8.26
N ILE A 46 -1.66 -12.09 -8.19
CA ILE A 46 -2.05 -11.47 -6.91
C ILE A 46 -3.56 -11.40 -6.81
N PRO A 47 -4.17 -11.85 -5.70
CA PRO A 47 -5.61 -11.73 -5.52
C PRO A 47 -6.03 -10.25 -5.41
N ARG A 48 -7.29 -9.96 -5.74
CA ARG A 48 -7.90 -8.66 -5.41
C ARG A 48 -7.82 -8.42 -3.89
N THR A 49 -7.38 -7.24 -3.47
CA THR A 49 -7.37 -6.82 -2.07
C THR A 49 -8.64 -6.04 -1.78
N ILE A 50 -9.64 -6.68 -1.17
CA ILE A 50 -10.95 -6.10 -0.88
C ILE A 50 -11.16 -6.08 0.63
N PHE A 51 -11.60 -4.94 1.16
CA PHE A 51 -11.89 -4.76 2.59
C PHE A 51 -13.38 -4.75 2.93
N GLY A 52 -14.26 -4.62 1.94
CA GLY A 52 -15.71 -4.63 2.13
C GLY A 52 -16.46 -4.24 0.86
N ASN A 53 -17.79 -4.11 0.96
CA ASN A 53 -18.63 -3.63 -0.13
C ASN A 53 -19.66 -2.61 0.37
N ILE A 54 -19.68 -1.41 -0.22
CA ILE A 54 -20.59 -0.33 0.20
C ILE A 54 -22.08 -0.63 -0.01
N LYS A 55 -22.40 -1.66 -0.80
CA LYS A 55 -23.77 -2.15 -1.01
C LYS A 55 -24.28 -3.00 0.16
N VAL A 56 -23.38 -3.45 1.05
CA VAL A 56 -23.69 -4.37 2.17
C VAL A 56 -23.49 -3.69 3.52
N GLU A 57 -22.46 -2.84 3.65
CA GLU A 57 -22.07 -2.20 4.90
C GLU A 57 -21.66 -0.74 4.68
N LYS A 58 -21.73 0.09 5.73
CA LYS A 58 -21.34 1.51 5.64
C LYS A 58 -19.84 1.64 5.37
N LEU A 59 -19.45 2.58 4.50
CA LEU A 59 -18.06 2.85 4.16
C LEU A 59 -17.17 3.09 5.38
N GLU A 60 -17.67 3.84 6.38
CA GLU A 60 -16.95 4.09 7.63
C GLU A 60 -16.60 2.79 8.37
N GLY A 61 -17.52 1.82 8.40
CA GLY A 61 -17.28 0.50 9.00
C GLY A 61 -16.19 -0.28 8.26
N ILE A 62 -16.20 -0.21 6.92
CA ILE A 62 -15.15 -0.81 6.08
C ILE A 62 -13.80 -0.16 6.35
N TYR A 63 -13.77 1.18 6.38
CA TYR A 63 -12.54 1.95 6.56
C TYR A 63 -11.89 1.69 7.92
N ASN A 64 -12.70 1.64 8.98
CA ASN A 64 -12.24 1.41 10.35
C ASN A 64 -11.94 -0.05 10.68
N ARG A 65 -12.13 -0.97 9.72
CA ARG A 65 -11.81 -2.38 9.90
C ARG A 65 -10.31 -2.56 10.18
N LYS A 66 -9.98 -3.48 11.10
CA LYS A 66 -8.61 -3.70 11.58
C LYS A 66 -7.61 -3.98 10.46
N GLU A 67 -8.00 -4.78 9.47
CA GLU A 67 -7.14 -5.14 8.33
C GLU A 67 -6.86 -3.93 7.43
N PHE A 68 -7.87 -3.09 7.18
CA PHE A 68 -7.69 -1.89 6.37
C PHE A 68 -6.86 -0.85 7.13
N ALA A 69 -7.15 -0.61 8.41
CA ALA A 69 -6.34 0.25 9.26
C ALA A 69 -4.88 -0.22 9.34
N ARG A 70 -4.64 -1.54 9.44
CA ARG A 70 -3.29 -2.13 9.41
C ARG A 70 -2.57 -1.89 8.08
N PHE A 71 -3.28 -2.02 6.95
CA PHE A 71 -2.70 -1.72 5.64
C PHE A 71 -2.21 -0.26 5.58
N ARG A 72 -3.06 0.68 6.01
CA ARG A 72 -2.76 2.12 6.01
C ARG A 72 -1.63 2.47 6.98
N SER A 73 -1.59 1.83 8.15
CA SER A 73 -0.55 2.09 9.16
C SER A 73 0.85 1.68 8.73
N ILE A 74 0.99 0.71 7.81
CA ILE A 74 2.29 0.37 7.21
C ILE A 74 2.84 1.57 6.42
N PHE A 75 2.02 2.16 5.54
CA PHE A 75 2.44 3.33 4.77
C PHE A 75 2.65 4.56 5.64
N LYS A 76 1.82 4.76 6.67
CA LYS A 76 2.00 5.85 7.64
C LYS A 76 3.35 5.75 8.34
N ARG A 77 3.69 4.57 8.88
CA ARG A 77 5.00 4.34 9.52
C ARG A 77 6.17 4.54 8.55
N ARG A 78 6.05 4.06 7.32
CA ARG A 78 7.07 4.31 6.28
C ARG A 78 7.27 5.81 6.02
N SER A 79 6.18 6.57 5.92
CA SER A 79 6.24 8.03 5.76
C SER A 79 6.88 8.72 6.96
N ASP A 80 6.57 8.27 8.17
CA ASP A 80 7.09 8.86 9.41
C ASP A 80 8.59 8.55 9.57
N SER A 81 9.03 7.31 9.25
CA SER A 81 10.45 6.94 9.23
C SER A 81 11.27 7.80 8.25
N SER A 82 10.74 8.06 7.05
CA SER A 82 11.41 8.89 6.05
C SER A 82 11.41 10.40 6.36
N ARG A 83 10.66 10.85 7.37
CA ARG A 83 10.61 12.26 7.81
C ARG A 83 11.34 12.50 9.14
N SER A 84 11.97 11.47 9.72
CA SER A 84 12.64 11.58 11.01
C SER A 84 13.86 12.50 10.93
N SER A 85 13.97 13.45 11.87
CA SER A 85 15.15 14.30 12.01
C SER A 85 16.44 13.50 12.18
N ALA A 86 16.36 12.30 12.76
CA ALA A 86 17.50 11.39 12.88
C ALA A 86 17.98 10.85 11.51
N ASP A 87 17.06 10.57 10.58
CA ASP A 87 17.41 10.19 9.20
C ASP A 87 18.07 11.37 8.47
N LEU A 88 17.54 12.57 8.68
CA LEU A 88 18.08 13.79 8.10
C LEU A 88 19.48 14.13 8.65
N ILE A 89 19.69 13.99 9.95
CA ILE A 89 20.99 14.14 10.62
C ILE A 89 21.98 13.06 10.16
N SER A 90 21.54 11.80 10.06
CA SER A 90 22.35 10.69 9.56
C SER A 90 22.88 10.95 8.14
N ARG A 91 22.00 11.46 7.25
CA ARG A 91 22.37 11.84 5.89
C ARG A 91 23.31 13.04 5.81
N ILE A 92 23.18 14.01 6.71
CA ILE A 92 24.07 15.19 6.79
C ILE A 92 25.45 14.79 7.34
N LEU A 93 25.48 13.97 8.39
CA LEU A 93 26.71 13.61 9.10
C LEU A 93 27.47 12.43 8.48
N GLY A 94 26.93 11.82 7.42
CA GLY A 94 27.59 10.71 6.71
C GLY A 94 27.63 9.40 7.50
N PHE A 95 26.82 9.26 8.56
CA PHE A 95 26.69 8.02 9.31
C PHE A 95 25.76 7.06 8.58
N SER A 96 26.29 6.32 7.61
CA SER A 96 25.52 5.41 6.74
C SER A 96 24.78 4.26 7.45
N ASP A 97 24.95 4.08 8.75
CA ASP A 97 24.63 2.83 9.45
C ASP A 97 23.63 2.94 10.60
N LEU A 98 22.96 4.09 10.77
CA LEU A 98 21.76 4.11 11.62
C LEU A 98 20.58 3.62 10.78
N SER A 99 20.51 2.30 10.62
CA SER A 99 19.47 1.60 9.89
C SER A 99 18.09 1.95 10.45
N SER A 100 17.44 2.99 9.91
CA SER A 100 16.01 3.17 10.09
C SER A 100 15.34 2.02 9.32
N ASP A 101 15.06 0.92 10.01
CA ASP A 101 14.46 -0.27 9.42
C ASP A 101 13.06 0.12 8.89
N THR A 102 13.03 0.49 7.61
CA THR A 102 11.84 1.07 7.01
C THR A 102 10.82 -0.06 6.88
N PRO A 103 9.61 0.05 7.48
CA PRO A 103 8.69 -1.07 7.51
C PRO A 103 8.47 -1.65 6.11
N ARG A 104 8.53 -2.97 5.98
CA ARG A 104 8.26 -3.65 4.70
C ARG A 104 6.88 -3.22 4.17
N LEU A 105 6.77 -3.12 2.84
CA LEU A 105 5.50 -2.84 2.17
C LEU A 105 4.43 -3.89 2.55
N PRO A 106 3.13 -3.58 2.41
CA PRO A 106 2.11 -4.62 2.49
C PRO A 106 2.35 -5.67 1.40
N GLU A 107 2.04 -6.93 1.69
CA GLU A 107 2.30 -8.07 0.78
C GLU A 107 1.78 -7.85 -0.66
N PRO A 108 0.54 -7.34 -0.88
CA PRO A 108 0.05 -7.08 -2.22
C PRO A 108 0.81 -6.00 -2.98
N CYS A 109 1.65 -5.21 -2.30
CA CYS A 109 2.43 -4.12 -2.87
C CYS A 109 3.89 -4.52 -3.18
N TYR A 110 4.37 -5.70 -2.76
CA TYR A 110 5.77 -6.13 -2.98
C TYR A 110 6.17 -6.21 -4.45
N THR A 111 5.21 -6.44 -5.35
CA THR A 111 5.44 -6.58 -6.78
C THR A 111 4.83 -5.43 -7.59
N CYS A 112 4.52 -4.30 -6.94
CA CYS A 112 3.93 -3.13 -7.56
C CYS A 112 5.00 -2.06 -7.79
N TYR A 113 5.31 -1.73 -9.05
CA TYR A 113 6.27 -0.69 -9.39
C TYR A 113 5.95 0.69 -8.79
N LYS A 114 4.65 1.01 -8.62
CA LYS A 114 4.22 2.25 -7.95
C LYS A 114 4.68 2.35 -6.50
N ALA A 115 4.77 1.22 -5.79
CA ALA A 115 5.31 1.17 -4.43
C ALA A 115 6.82 1.47 -4.37
N TYR A 116 7.51 1.37 -5.50
CA TYR A 116 8.93 1.68 -5.67
C TYR A 116 9.18 3.04 -6.33
N GLY A 117 8.14 3.73 -6.80
CA GLY A 117 8.24 5.06 -7.43
C GLY A 117 8.37 5.04 -8.95
N VAL A 118 7.95 3.95 -9.59
CA VAL A 118 7.89 3.77 -11.04
C VAL A 118 6.41 3.69 -11.46
#